data_AF-A0A6L8E1M3-F1
#
_entry.id   AF-A0A6L8E1M3-F1
#
_cell.length_a   1.000
_cell.length_b   1.000
_cell.length_c   1.000
_cell.angle_alpha   90.00
_cell.angle_beta   90.00
_cell.angle_gamma   90.00
#
_symmetry.space_group_name_H-M   'P 1'
#
loop_
_entity.id
_entity.type
_entity.pdbx_description
1 polymer ?
#
loop_
_entity_poly.entity_id
_entity_poly.type
_entity_poly.pdbx_seq_one_letter_code
_entity_poly.pdbx_strand_id
1 'polypeptide(L)'
;MKRGIVFVFAARIAGAAVRLTPVWVAAAAAVACAAAVEPGVDNLKASFAAQIDSIGSVSGVAQTGDTLTFTQTRADGTEVQWRVAIDSAVIEEPAVDGAPIQGHVVSSWYADGELIEPLGSMSRLPNAFLEAGIAQDCWALWDADAGRWGWT
;
A
#
# COMPACT_ATOMS: atom_id res chain seq x y z
N MET A 1 -87.74 -26.26 17.15
CA MET A 1 -88.17 -27.30 18.11
C MET A 1 -87.14 -28.42 18.15
N LYS A 2 -86.78 -28.87 19.37
CA LYS A 2 -86.06 -30.13 19.73
C LYS A 2 -84.58 -30.26 19.29
N ARG A 3 -83.66 -30.23 20.27
CA ARG A 3 -82.95 -31.38 20.91
C ARG A 3 -81.98 -32.06 19.92
N GLY A 4 -80.66 -32.06 20.06
CA GLY A 4 -79.81 -32.22 21.24
C GLY A 4 -79.05 -33.55 21.10
N ILE A 5 -77.73 -33.58 21.29
CA ILE A 5 -76.95 -34.68 21.91
C ILE A 5 -75.49 -34.23 22.03
N VAL A 6 -74.98 -34.40 23.25
CA VAL A 6 -73.62 -34.20 23.74
C VAL A 6 -72.80 -35.46 23.47
N PHE A 7 -71.53 -35.35 23.09
CA PHE A 7 -70.49 -36.24 23.61
C PHE A 7 -69.16 -35.48 23.78
N VAL A 8 -68.76 -35.37 25.04
CA VAL A 8 -67.43 -35.03 25.50
C VAL A 8 -66.59 -36.30 25.42
N PHE A 9 -65.37 -36.23 24.88
CA PHE A 9 -64.26 -37.03 25.40
C PHE A 9 -62.94 -36.30 25.21
N ALA A 10 -62.23 -36.16 26.33
CA ALA A 10 -60.96 -35.48 26.48
C ALA A 10 -59.81 -36.27 25.82
N ALA A 11 -58.84 -35.56 25.24
CA ALA A 11 -57.53 -36.09 24.95
C ALA A 11 -56.46 -35.16 25.55
N ARG A 12 -55.55 -35.80 26.27
CA ARG A 12 -54.64 -35.23 27.27
C ARG A 12 -53.57 -34.31 26.67
N ILE A 13 -53.26 -33.27 27.43
CA ILE A 13 -52.05 -32.44 27.33
C ILE A 13 -50.85 -33.33 27.67
N ALA A 14 -49.91 -33.48 26.73
CA ALA A 14 -48.56 -33.97 27.01
C ALA A 14 -47.60 -32.81 26.72
N GLY A 15 -47.00 -32.27 27.78
CA GLY A 15 -46.04 -31.18 27.72
C GLY A 15 -44.73 -31.61 27.09
N ALA A 16 -44.23 -30.79 26.17
CA ALA A 16 -42.85 -30.86 25.71
C ALA A 16 -42.02 -29.84 26.51
N ALA A 17 -41.10 -30.34 27.33
CA ALA A 17 -40.15 -29.54 28.07
C ALA A 17 -39.14 -28.89 27.10
N VAL A 18 -39.17 -27.56 26.99
CA VAL A 18 -38.17 -26.78 26.26
C VAL A 18 -36.88 -26.77 27.08
N ARG A 19 -35.88 -27.52 26.64
CA ARG A 19 -34.52 -27.47 27.18
C ARG A 19 -33.80 -26.27 26.53
N LEU A 20 -33.63 -25.19 27.29
CA LEU A 20 -32.78 -24.07 26.90
C LEU A 20 -31.30 -24.51 27.02
N THR A 21 -30.67 -24.80 25.88
CA THR A 21 -29.22 -25.01 25.80
C THR A 21 -28.50 -23.66 25.85
N PRO A 22 -27.51 -23.48 26.74
CA PRO A 22 -26.70 -22.27 26.77
C PRO A 22 -25.80 -22.23 25.53
N VAL A 23 -26.02 -21.25 24.65
CA VAL A 23 -25.14 -20.93 23.53
C VAL A 23 -23.93 -20.19 24.08
N TRP A 24 -22.80 -20.89 24.18
CA TRP A 24 -21.51 -20.27 24.48
C TRP A 24 -21.01 -19.56 23.22
N VAL A 25 -21.10 -18.23 23.20
CA VAL A 25 -20.45 -17.40 22.18
C VAL A 25 -18.97 -17.35 22.50
N ALA A 26 -18.18 -18.23 21.86
CA ALA A 26 -16.72 -18.14 21.90
C ALA A 26 -16.28 -16.97 21.00
N ALA A 27 -15.98 -15.82 21.60
CA ALA A 27 -15.33 -14.71 20.93
C ALA A 27 -13.86 -15.10 20.67
N ALA A 28 -13.56 -15.59 19.47
CA ALA A 28 -12.19 -15.76 19.01
C ALA A 28 -11.57 -14.38 18.74
N ALA A 29 -10.76 -13.90 19.68
CA ALA A 29 -9.88 -12.75 19.45
C ALA A 29 -8.80 -13.19 18.45
N ALA A 30 -8.99 -12.86 17.17
CA ALA A 30 -7.95 -12.98 16.17
C ALA A 30 -6.86 -11.95 16.48
N VAL A 31 -5.78 -12.42 17.11
CA VAL A 31 -4.56 -11.63 17.31
C VAL A 31 -3.91 -11.50 15.94
N ALA A 32 -4.16 -10.38 15.24
CA ALA A 32 -3.44 -10.06 14.02
C ALA A 32 -1.98 -9.79 14.41
N CYS A 33 -1.11 -10.78 14.20
CA CYS A 33 0.33 -10.52 14.14
C CYS A 33 0.57 -9.55 12.98
N ALA A 34 0.78 -8.27 13.29
CA ALA A 34 1.43 -7.36 12.35
C ALA A 34 2.87 -7.90 12.17
N ALA A 35 3.10 -8.63 11.10
CA ALA A 35 4.46 -8.99 10.72
C ALA A 35 5.23 -7.68 10.50
N ALA A 36 6.38 -7.55 11.16
CA ALA A 36 7.26 -6.41 10.92
C ALA A 36 7.65 -6.42 9.44
N VAL A 37 7.49 -5.29 8.77
CA VAL A 37 7.96 -5.14 7.38
C VAL A 37 9.47 -5.08 7.45
N GLU A 38 10.15 -6.01 6.79
CA GLU A 38 11.62 -5.99 6.65
C GLU A 38 12.01 -5.22 5.39
N PRO A 39 13.15 -4.51 5.36
CA PRO A 39 13.61 -3.81 4.15
C PRO A 39 13.87 -4.82 3.03
N GLY A 40 13.35 -4.54 1.84
CA GLY A 40 13.48 -5.43 0.68
C GLY A 40 13.37 -4.67 -0.63
N VAL A 41 13.94 -5.21 -1.70
CA VAL A 41 13.99 -4.52 -3.00
C VAL A 41 12.59 -4.15 -3.50
N ASP A 42 11.60 -5.04 -3.32
CA ASP A 42 10.23 -4.78 -3.75
C ASP A 42 9.58 -3.64 -2.96
N ASN A 43 9.82 -3.54 -1.64
CA ASN A 43 9.27 -2.44 -0.85
C ASN A 43 10.05 -1.13 -1.01
N LEU A 44 11.32 -1.18 -1.42
CA LEU A 44 12.08 -0.02 -1.87
C LEU A 44 11.51 0.55 -3.17
N LYS A 45 11.21 -0.31 -4.16
CA LYS A 45 10.56 0.13 -5.41
C LYS A 45 9.16 0.68 -5.15
N ALA A 46 8.39 0.02 -4.28
CA ALA A 46 7.06 0.49 -3.90
C ALA A 46 7.11 1.83 -3.14
N SER A 47 8.10 2.04 -2.26
CA SER A 47 8.26 3.32 -1.56
C SER A 47 8.71 4.44 -2.50
N PHE A 48 9.48 4.12 -3.55
CA PHE A 48 9.83 5.08 -4.60
C PHE A 48 8.60 5.54 -5.38
N ALA A 49 7.74 4.60 -5.77
CA ALA A 49 6.44 4.90 -6.38
C ALA A 49 5.56 5.78 -5.48
N ALA A 50 5.46 5.42 -4.20
CA ALA A 50 4.68 6.17 -3.22
C ALA A 50 5.23 7.59 -2.98
N GLN A 51 6.55 7.76 -3.01
CA GLN A 51 7.18 9.07 -2.88
C GLN A 51 6.84 9.96 -4.08
N ILE A 52 6.86 9.42 -5.30
CA ILE A 52 6.41 10.14 -6.50
C ILE A 52 4.93 10.51 -6.39
N ASP A 53 4.07 9.59 -5.94
CA ASP A 53 2.62 9.81 -5.77
C ASP A 53 2.32 10.87 -4.69
N SER A 54 3.22 11.06 -3.72
CA SER A 54 3.08 12.08 -2.68
C SER A 54 3.24 13.52 -3.17
N ILE A 55 3.79 13.72 -4.39
CA ILE A 55 3.99 15.03 -4.99
C ILE A 55 2.63 15.56 -5.45
N GLY A 56 2.16 16.67 -4.87
CA GLY A 56 0.79 17.17 -5.11
C GLY A 56 0.46 17.57 -6.56
N SER A 57 1.44 17.64 -7.47
CA SER A 57 1.24 17.85 -8.91
C SER A 57 1.13 16.54 -9.71
N VAL A 58 1.36 15.40 -9.08
CA VAL A 58 1.35 14.07 -9.68
C VAL A 58 0.00 13.41 -9.42
N SER A 59 -0.49 12.65 -10.39
CA SER A 59 -1.69 11.84 -10.27
C SER A 59 -1.63 10.58 -11.10
N GLY A 60 -2.42 9.57 -10.71
CA GLY A 60 -2.58 8.34 -11.46
C GLY A 60 -1.31 7.48 -11.53
N VAL A 61 -0.52 7.45 -10.44
CA VAL A 61 0.66 6.60 -10.38
C VAL A 61 0.26 5.13 -10.48
N ALA A 62 0.80 4.47 -11.50
CA ALA A 62 0.67 3.03 -11.70
C ALA A 62 2.05 2.43 -11.88
N GLN A 63 2.29 1.29 -11.24
CA GLN A 63 3.53 0.52 -11.36
C GLN A 63 3.25 -0.84 -11.99
N THR A 64 4.06 -1.22 -12.97
CA THR A 64 4.06 -2.55 -13.59
C THR A 64 5.49 -3.05 -13.65
N GLY A 65 5.85 -3.96 -12.75
CA GLY A 65 7.24 -4.41 -12.57
C GLY A 65 8.15 -3.22 -12.24
N ASP A 66 9.14 -3.00 -13.11
CA ASP A 66 10.14 -1.94 -12.96
C ASP A 66 9.79 -0.66 -13.73
N THR A 67 8.54 -0.52 -14.20
CA THR A 67 8.08 0.70 -14.87
C THR A 67 6.98 1.37 -14.09
N LEU A 68 7.10 2.69 -13.92
CA LEU A 68 6.03 3.56 -13.42
C LEU A 68 5.49 4.44 -14.56
N THR A 69 4.20 4.74 -14.49
CA THR A 69 3.54 5.73 -15.34
C THR A 69 2.65 6.62 -14.50
N PHE A 70 2.61 7.91 -14.81
CA PHE A 70 1.74 8.88 -14.12
C PHE A 70 1.58 10.15 -14.94
N THR A 71 0.66 11.03 -14.52
CA THR A 71 0.49 12.36 -15.09
C THR A 71 0.97 13.42 -14.11
N GLN A 72 1.69 14.43 -14.60
CA GLN A 72 2.01 15.63 -13.82
C GLN A 72 1.29 16.84 -14.40
N THR A 73 0.59 17.59 -13.55
CA THR A 73 0.04 18.91 -13.89
C THR A 73 1.07 20.00 -13.57
N ARG A 74 1.56 20.70 -14.58
CA ARG A 74 2.50 21.83 -14.43
C ARG A 74 1.78 23.06 -13.88
N ALA A 75 2.57 24.05 -13.44
CA ALA A 75 2.06 25.30 -12.87
C ALA A 75 1.17 26.12 -13.84
N ASP A 76 1.34 25.92 -15.15
CA ASP A 76 0.52 26.54 -16.20
C ASP A 76 -0.77 25.74 -16.52
N GLY A 77 -1.00 24.62 -15.82
CA GLY A 77 -2.13 23.71 -16.02
C GLY A 77 -1.89 22.66 -17.12
N THR A 78 -0.74 22.67 -17.80
CA THR A 78 -0.42 21.67 -18.83
C THR A 78 -0.15 20.31 -18.18
N GLU A 79 -0.69 19.24 -18.76
CA GLU A 79 -0.43 17.88 -18.34
C GLU A 79 0.75 17.28 -19.11
N VAL A 80 1.60 16.53 -18.40
CA VAL A 80 2.73 15.79 -18.95
C VAL A 80 2.58 14.33 -18.58
N GLN A 81 2.71 13.45 -19.56
CA GLN A 81 2.71 12.01 -19.33
C GLN A 81 4.12 11.55 -19.02
N TRP A 82 4.30 10.95 -17.85
CA TRP A 82 5.58 10.43 -17.40
C TRP A 82 5.63 8.92 -17.50
N ARG A 83 6.79 8.44 -17.93
CA ARG A 83 7.20 7.04 -17.77
C ARG A 83 8.55 7.01 -17.09
N VAL A 84 8.68 6.20 -16.06
CA VAL A 84 9.93 5.98 -15.32
C VAL A 84 10.28 4.51 -15.41
N ALA A 85 11.48 4.20 -15.88
CA ALA A 85 12.03 2.84 -15.83
C ALA A 85 13.05 2.77 -14.69
N ILE A 86 12.83 1.88 -13.74
CA ILE A 86 13.80 1.56 -12.69
C ILE A 86 14.84 0.64 -13.31
N ASP A 87 16.04 1.18 -13.55
CA ASP A 87 17.14 0.47 -14.19
C ASP A 87 17.90 -0.40 -13.16
N SER A 88 17.96 0.05 -11.91
CA SER A 88 18.55 -0.68 -10.79
C SER A 88 17.87 -0.30 -9.48
N ALA A 89 17.75 -1.29 -8.59
CA ALA A 89 17.39 -1.07 -7.20
C ALA A 89 18.21 -2.04 -6.33
N VAL A 90 19.02 -1.50 -5.41
CA VAL A 90 19.88 -2.30 -4.54
C VAL A 90 19.74 -1.86 -3.09
N ILE A 91 19.97 -2.80 -2.17
CA ILE A 91 20.03 -2.55 -0.73
C ILE A 91 21.47 -2.84 -0.30
N GLU A 92 22.06 -1.88 0.37
CA GLU A 92 23.41 -1.96 0.91
C GLU A 92 23.36 -2.26 2.41
N GLU A 93 24.21 -3.20 2.84
CA GLU A 93 24.38 -3.47 4.25
C GLU A 93 25.10 -2.29 4.93
N PRO A 94 24.73 -1.97 6.19
CA PRO A 94 25.40 -0.89 6.92
C PRO A 94 26.89 -1.18 7.08
N ALA A 95 27.74 -0.19 6.77
CA ALA A 95 29.19 -0.31 6.93
C ALA A 95 29.64 -0.38 8.41
N VAL A 96 28.77 0.06 9.33
CA VAL A 96 29.01 0.06 10.77
C VAL A 96 27.76 -0.40 11.51
N ASP A 97 27.94 -1.12 12.62
CA ASP A 97 26.84 -1.56 13.46
C ASP A 97 26.01 -0.36 13.95
N GLY A 98 24.71 -0.41 13.69
CA GLY A 98 23.76 0.65 14.09
C GLY A 98 23.57 1.78 13.07
N ALA A 99 24.28 1.79 11.93
CA ALA A 99 23.92 2.67 10.82
C ALA A 99 22.63 2.19 10.13
N PRO A 100 21.82 3.11 9.56
CA PRO A 100 20.62 2.73 8.84
C PRO A 100 20.96 1.94 7.57
N ILE A 101 20.08 1.01 7.21
CA ILE A 101 20.15 0.29 5.93
C ILE A 101 19.87 1.28 4.81
N GLN A 102 20.66 1.21 3.74
CA GLN A 102 20.60 2.15 2.63
C GLN A 102 20.04 1.45 1.39
N GLY A 103 19.06 2.09 0.75
CA GLY A 103 18.51 1.69 -0.54
C GLY A 103 18.96 2.65 -1.62
N HIS A 104 19.30 2.12 -2.79
CA HIS A 104 19.69 2.88 -3.97
C HIS A 104 18.75 2.59 -5.13
N VAL A 105 18.29 3.62 -5.82
CA VAL A 105 17.48 3.48 -7.04
C VAL A 105 18.09 4.32 -8.15
N VAL A 106 18.35 3.68 -9.29
CA VAL A 106 18.74 4.33 -10.54
C VAL A 106 17.59 4.17 -11.53
N SER A 107 17.21 5.25 -12.20
CA SER A 107 16.05 5.27 -13.08
C SER A 107 16.18 6.21 -14.29
N SER A 108 15.61 5.76 -15.40
CA SER A 108 15.48 6.50 -16.65
C SER A 108 14.09 7.13 -16.73
N TRP A 109 14.04 8.43 -17.00
CA TRP A 109 12.81 9.23 -16.97
C TRP A 109 12.44 9.73 -18.35
N TYR A 110 11.15 9.64 -18.68
CA TYR A 110 10.62 10.07 -19.97
C TYR A 110 9.42 10.98 -19.75
N ALA A 111 9.42 12.15 -20.39
CA ALA A 111 8.32 13.10 -20.41
C ALA A 111 7.73 13.15 -21.82
N ASP A 112 6.45 12.84 -21.96
CA ASP A 112 5.74 12.75 -23.25
C ASP A 112 6.46 11.84 -24.28
N GLY A 113 7.13 10.79 -23.77
CA GLY A 113 7.91 9.84 -24.56
C GLY A 113 9.37 10.23 -24.82
N GLU A 114 9.78 11.45 -24.47
CA GLU A 114 11.15 11.93 -24.64
C GLU A 114 12.01 11.64 -23.41
N LEU A 115 13.20 11.06 -23.62
CA LEU A 115 14.15 10.78 -22.54
C LEU A 115 14.70 12.09 -21.94
N ILE A 116 14.66 12.17 -20.61
CA ILE A 116 15.32 13.22 -19.84
C ILE A 116 16.75 12.75 -19.53
N GLU A 117 17.72 13.19 -20.34
CA GLU A 117 19.13 12.83 -20.12
C GLU A 117 19.71 13.54 -18.89
N PRO A 118 20.38 12.83 -17.96
CA PRO A 118 21.05 13.48 -16.84
C PRO A 118 22.24 14.35 -17.32
N LEU A 119 22.65 15.34 -16.51
CA LEU A 119 23.84 16.15 -16.76
C LEU A 119 24.98 15.71 -15.84
N GLY A 120 25.74 14.71 -16.28
CA GLY A 120 26.76 14.09 -15.44
C GLY A 120 26.09 13.44 -14.22
N SER A 121 26.46 13.87 -13.01
CA SER A 121 25.83 13.40 -11.77
C SER A 121 24.58 14.20 -11.37
N MET A 122 24.18 15.21 -12.15
CA MET A 122 23.02 16.05 -11.84
C MET A 122 21.76 15.53 -12.56
N SER A 123 20.70 15.36 -11.79
CA SER A 123 19.36 15.12 -12.31
C SER A 123 18.83 16.35 -13.05
N ARG A 124 18.17 16.14 -14.20
CA ARG A 124 17.44 17.21 -14.92
C ARG A 124 15.94 17.22 -14.63
N LEU A 125 15.51 16.47 -13.62
CA LEU A 125 14.09 16.44 -13.28
C LEU A 125 13.60 17.82 -12.82
N PRO A 126 12.32 18.14 -13.06
CA PRO A 126 11.71 19.34 -12.52
C PRO A 126 11.87 19.45 -11.00
N ASN A 127 11.97 20.69 -10.51
CA ASN A 127 12.24 20.99 -9.10
C ASN A 127 11.28 20.30 -8.12
N ALA A 128 10.00 20.14 -8.49
CA ALA A 128 9.01 19.44 -7.66
C ALA A 128 9.41 17.99 -7.31
N PHE A 129 10.15 17.30 -8.19
CA PHE A 129 10.69 15.97 -7.90
C PHE A 129 11.92 16.05 -7.01
N LEU A 130 12.84 16.97 -7.33
CA LEU A 130 14.09 17.16 -6.57
C LEU A 130 13.81 17.54 -5.11
N GLU A 131 12.86 18.43 -4.87
CA GLU A 131 12.43 18.84 -3.52
C GLU A 131 11.74 17.70 -2.74
N ALA A 132 11.24 16.69 -3.44
CA ALA A 132 10.70 15.47 -2.85
C ALA A 132 11.77 14.38 -2.64
N GLY A 133 13.05 14.68 -2.83
CA GLY A 133 14.14 13.70 -2.72
C GLY A 133 14.19 12.71 -3.89
N ILE A 134 13.55 13.02 -5.02
CA ILE A 134 13.50 12.16 -6.20
C ILE A 134 14.44 12.69 -7.28
N ALA A 135 15.36 11.81 -7.69
CA ALA A 135 16.31 12.05 -8.78
C ALA A 135 16.41 10.81 -9.68
N GLN A 136 17.15 10.95 -10.80
CA GLN A 136 17.47 9.81 -11.67
C GLN A 136 18.40 8.79 -10.99
N ASP A 137 19.13 9.24 -9.99
CA ASP A 137 19.98 8.46 -9.10
C ASP A 137 19.71 8.99 -7.68
N CYS A 138 19.02 8.21 -6.85
CA CYS A 138 18.58 8.63 -5.52
C CYS A 138 18.70 7.53 -4.48
N TRP A 139 18.80 7.96 -3.22
CA TRP A 139 19.01 7.09 -2.06
C TRP A 139 17.86 7.23 -1.07
N ALA A 140 17.59 6.15 -0.35
CA ALA A 140 16.66 6.12 0.76
C ALA A 140 17.29 5.43 1.95
N LEU A 141 16.90 5.85 3.15
CA LEU A 141 17.32 5.21 4.39
C LEU A 141 16.14 4.46 5.01
N TRP A 142 16.39 3.25 5.49
CA TRP A 142 15.38 2.47 6.20
C TRP A 142 15.19 3.01 7.62
N ASP A 143 13.97 3.45 7.93
CA ASP A 143 13.52 3.76 9.27
C ASP A 143 12.94 2.49 9.90
N ALA A 144 13.73 1.83 10.76
CA ALA A 144 13.33 0.59 11.42
C ALA A 144 12.18 0.78 12.42
N ASP A 145 12.06 1.96 13.04
CA ASP A 145 11.01 2.25 14.00
C ASP A 145 9.66 2.47 13.28
N ALA A 146 9.70 3.15 12.14
CA ALA A 146 8.51 3.39 11.31
C ALA A 146 8.22 2.28 10.30
N GLY A 147 9.14 1.34 10.09
CA GLY A 147 9.03 0.25 9.12
C GLY A 147 8.87 0.75 7.67
N ARG A 148 9.61 1.80 7.28
CA ARG A 148 9.49 2.43 5.96
C ARG A 148 10.81 3.04 5.47
N TRP A 149 10.90 3.26 4.16
CA TRP A 149 11.97 4.04 3.55
C TRP A 149 11.71 5.55 3.68
N GLY A 150 12.74 6.31 4.03
CA GLY A 150 12.77 7.76 3.98
C GLY A 150 13.66 8.24 2.83
N TRP A 151 13.10 9.05 1.94
CA TRP A 151 13.79 9.65 0.77
C TRP A 151 14.41 11.00 1.14
N THR A 152 15.63 11.26 0.67
CA THR A 152 16.40 12.47 0.98
C THR A 152 17.02 13.09 -0.25
#